data_AF-A0A2D5PCB6-F1
#
_entry.id   AF-A0A2D5PCB6-F1
#
_cell.length_a   1.000
_cell.length_b   1.000
_cell.length_c   1.000
_cell.angle_alpha   90.00
_cell.angle_beta   90.00
_cell.angle_gamma   90.00
#
_symmetry.space_group_name_H-M   'P 1'
#
loop_
_entity.id
_entity.type
_entity.pdbx_description
1 polymer ?
#
loop_
_entity_poly.entity_id
_entity_poly.type
_entity_poly.pdbx_seq_one_letter_code
_entity_poly.pdbx_strand_id
1 'polypeptide(L)'
;MIESVLKASNDKTKSFSKLSVDIALFLITRGTTKSLKSQFYKDLHTLAEKVADYSGRESVPTKGAMSLALKRISEAGLYNYQFDMPANKEKHGDRRGIRLSLIKIE
;
A
#
# COMPACT_ATOMS: atom_id res chain seq x y z
N MET A 1 -9.78 -11.19 1.87
CA MET A 1 -8.98 -9.95 1.61
C MET A 1 -9.23 -9.37 0.22
N ILE A 2 -9.06 -10.14 -0.86
CA ILE A 2 -9.40 -9.70 -2.23
C ILE A 2 -10.87 -9.25 -2.33
N GLU A 3 -11.79 -10.00 -1.73
CA GLU A 3 -13.22 -9.61 -1.67
C GLU A 3 -13.45 -8.23 -1.04
N SER A 4 -12.72 -7.88 0.02
CA SER A 4 -12.85 -6.57 0.66
C SER A 4 -12.31 -5.45 -0.23
N VAL A 5 -11.28 -5.72 -1.04
CA VAL A 5 -10.81 -4.79 -2.08
C VAL A 5 -11.87 -4.61 -3.16
N LEU A 6 -12.52 -5.69 -3.60
CA LEU A 6 -13.62 -5.60 -4.58
C LEU A 6 -14.81 -4.82 -4.04
N LYS A 7 -15.20 -5.06 -2.78
CA LYS A 7 -16.27 -4.29 -2.10
C LYS A 7 -15.91 -2.81 -2.02
N ALA A 8 -14.69 -2.47 -1.62
CA ALA A 8 -14.21 -1.09 -1.56
C ALA A 8 -14.14 -0.42 -2.94
N SER A 9 -13.76 -1.18 -3.99
CA SER A 9 -13.72 -0.72 -5.38
C SER A 9 -15.09 -0.40 -5.96
N ASN A 10 -16.15 -1.09 -5.49
CA ASN A 10 -17.52 -0.91 -5.97
C ASN A 10 -18.32 0.09 -5.13
N ASP A 11 -17.79 0.49 -3.97
CA ASP A 11 -18.41 1.49 -3.11
C ASP A 11 -18.26 2.88 -3.72
N LYS A 12 -19.34 3.39 -4.33
CA LYS A 12 -19.36 4.71 -4.98
C LYS A 12 -19.09 5.88 -4.02
N THR A 13 -19.24 5.67 -2.71
CA THR A 13 -19.00 6.72 -1.70
C THR A 13 -17.51 6.85 -1.38
N LYS A 14 -16.73 5.78 -1.57
CA LYS A 14 -15.28 5.76 -1.37
C LYS A 14 -14.63 5.88 -2.73
N SER A 15 -13.98 7.01 -3.02
CA SER A 15 -13.27 7.23 -4.30
C SER A 15 -12.04 6.32 -4.44
N PHE A 16 -12.26 5.02 -4.62
CA PHE A 16 -11.25 3.98 -4.68
C PHE A 16 -10.71 3.88 -6.11
N SER A 17 -9.52 4.43 -6.34
CA SER A 17 -8.93 4.51 -7.67
C SER A 17 -8.42 3.15 -8.17
N LYS A 18 -8.21 2.99 -9.48
CA LYS A 18 -7.49 1.83 -10.04
C LYS A 18 -6.12 1.62 -9.38
N LEU A 19 -5.41 2.71 -9.10
CA LEU A 19 -4.13 2.65 -8.38
C LEU A 19 -4.30 2.10 -6.95
N SER A 20 -5.39 2.44 -6.26
CA SER A 20 -5.70 1.88 -4.93
C SER A 20 -5.92 0.37 -4.99
N VAL A 21 -6.56 -0.13 -6.05
CA VAL A 21 -6.73 -1.57 -6.29
C VAL A 21 -5.37 -2.22 -6.55
N ASP A 22 -4.55 -1.67 -7.45
CA ASP A 22 -3.22 -2.19 -7.77
C ASP A 22 -2.34 -2.31 -6.52
N ILE A 23 -2.29 -1.26 -5.70
CA ILE A 23 -1.54 -1.25 -4.45
C ILE A 23 -2.08 -2.33 -3.49
N ALA A 24 -3.40 -2.41 -3.30
CA ALA A 24 -3.98 -3.36 -2.37
C ALA A 24 -3.70 -4.81 -2.78
N LEU A 25 -3.82 -5.13 -4.07
CA LEU A 25 -3.51 -6.45 -4.62
C LEU A 25 -2.01 -6.78 -4.49
N PHE A 26 -1.13 -5.84 -4.80
CA PHE A 26 0.31 -5.98 -4.59
C PHE A 26 0.67 -6.30 -3.13
N LEU A 27 0.03 -5.61 -2.17
CA LEU A 27 0.27 -5.85 -0.75
C LEU A 27 -0.24 -7.23 -0.30
N ILE A 28 -1.41 -7.65 -0.81
CA ILE A 28 -2.00 -8.97 -0.53
C ILE A 28 -1.09 -10.09 -1.02
N THR A 29 -0.60 -10.01 -2.27
CA THR A 29 0.27 -11.04 -2.86
C THR A 29 1.64 -11.12 -2.17
N ARG A 30 2.12 -10.02 -1.58
CA ARG A 30 3.31 -10.03 -0.72
C ARG A 30 3.05 -10.57 0.69
N GLY A 31 1.84 -10.38 1.23
CA GLY A 31 1.45 -10.88 2.55
C GLY A 31 1.20 -12.39 2.60
N THR A 32 0.93 -13.04 1.46
CA THR A 32 0.71 -14.50 1.39
C THR A 32 2.02 -15.30 1.40
N THR A 33 3.11 -14.74 0.89
CA THR A 33 4.42 -15.42 0.85
C THR A 33 5.20 -15.32 2.15
N LYS A 34 4.96 -14.27 2.93
CA LYS A 34 5.45 -14.11 4.31
C LYS A 34 4.28 -13.49 5.06
N SER A 35 3.76 -14.15 6.10
CA SER A 35 2.64 -13.69 6.95
C SER A 35 2.94 -12.34 7.65
N LEU A 36 3.13 -11.30 6.87
CA LEU A 36 3.61 -9.99 7.27
C LEU A 36 2.38 -9.13 7.54
N LYS A 37 2.04 -9.06 8.83
CA LYS A 37 1.03 -8.11 9.35
C LYS A 37 1.42 -6.65 9.06
N SER A 38 2.70 -6.38 8.78
CA SER A 38 3.22 -5.05 8.50
C SER A 38 4.37 -5.10 7.48
N GLN A 39 4.41 -4.14 6.58
CA GLN A 39 5.43 -3.97 5.55
C GLN A 39 6.00 -2.56 5.64
N PHE A 40 7.33 -2.45 5.49
CA PHE A 40 8.04 -1.16 5.49
C PHE A 40 8.69 -0.89 4.14
N TYR A 41 8.54 0.33 3.65
CA TYR A 41 9.14 0.82 2.40
C TYR A 41 9.96 2.08 2.71
N LYS A 42 11.15 2.20 2.11
CA LYS A 42 12.06 3.34 2.40
C LYS A 42 11.43 4.70 2.07
N ASP A 43 10.59 4.77 1.04
CA ASP A 43 9.86 5.96 0.62
C ASP A 43 8.68 5.61 -0.31
N LEU A 44 7.87 6.62 -0.66
CA LEU A 44 6.71 6.48 -1.57
C LEU A 44 7.13 6.09 -2.98
N HIS A 45 8.31 6.53 -3.42
CA HIS A 45 8.75 6.30 -4.79
C HIS A 45 9.11 4.83 -5.00
N THR A 46 9.81 4.23 -4.06
CA THR A 46 10.16 2.81 -4.04
C THR A 46 8.93 1.93 -4.04
N LEU A 47 7.90 2.32 -3.29
CA LEU A 47 6.62 1.62 -3.32
C LEU A 47 5.95 1.79 -4.69
N ALA A 48 5.98 3.00 -5.25
CA ALA A 48 5.42 3.28 -6.57
C ALA A 48 6.07 2.45 -7.68
N GLU A 49 7.40 2.35 -7.69
CA GLU A 49 8.16 1.52 -8.65
C GLU A 49 7.75 0.05 -8.56
N LYS A 50 7.70 -0.50 -7.35
CA LYS A 50 7.30 -1.89 -7.12
C LYS A 50 5.86 -2.17 -7.54
N VAL A 51 4.95 -1.22 -7.31
CA VAL A 51 3.55 -1.34 -7.71
C VAL A 51 3.41 -1.20 -9.23
N ALA A 52 4.16 -0.29 -9.86
CA ALA A 52 4.17 -0.12 -11.31
C ALA A 52 4.66 -1.38 -12.03
N ASP A 53 5.78 -1.94 -11.56
CA ASP A 53 6.33 -3.21 -12.04
C ASP A 53 5.32 -4.36 -11.89
N TYR A 54 4.73 -4.52 -10.69
CA TYR A 54 3.71 -5.53 -10.42
C TYR A 54 2.47 -5.41 -11.31
N SER A 55 2.01 -4.18 -11.58
CA SER A 55 0.78 -3.92 -12.35
C SER A 55 1.02 -3.78 -13.85
N GLY A 56 2.27 -3.88 -14.32
CA GLY A 56 2.63 -3.68 -15.72
C GLY A 56 2.38 -2.25 -16.22
N ARG A 57 2.45 -1.24 -15.35
CA ARG A 57 2.28 0.16 -15.74
C ARG A 57 3.51 0.66 -16.49
N GLU A 58 3.29 1.33 -17.61
CA GLU A 58 4.35 1.99 -18.38
C GLU A 58 5.03 3.15 -17.63
N SER A 59 4.34 3.74 -16.64
CA SER A 59 4.83 4.86 -15.86
C SER A 59 4.69 4.65 -14.36
N VAL A 60 5.68 5.14 -13.63
CA VAL A 60 5.70 5.12 -12.16
C VAL A 60 4.74 6.19 -11.62
N PRO A 61 3.76 5.83 -10.77
CA PRO A 61 2.87 6.79 -10.15
C PRO A 61 3.61 7.86 -9.34
N THR A 62 3.09 9.09 -9.37
CA THR A 62 3.68 10.20 -8.59
C THR A 62 3.50 9.97 -7.09
N LYS A 63 4.38 10.58 -6.27
CA LYS A 63 4.27 10.52 -4.80
C LYS A 63 2.90 11.00 -4.29
N GLY A 64 2.34 12.03 -4.92
CA GLY A 64 1.01 12.56 -4.59
C GLY A 64 -0.11 11.54 -4.86
N ALA A 65 -0.10 10.91 -6.04
CA ALA A 65 -1.05 9.87 -6.39
C ALA A 65 -0.95 8.66 -5.46
N MET A 66 0.28 8.24 -5.12
CA MET A 66 0.51 7.16 -4.17
C MET A 66 -0.02 7.48 -2.77
N SER A 67 0.31 8.66 -2.24
CA SER A 67 -0.15 9.08 -0.91
C SER A 67 -1.67 9.14 -0.84
N LEU A 68 -2.32 9.69 -1.88
CA LEU A 68 -3.78 9.74 -1.97
C LEU A 68 -4.37 8.33 -2.04
N ALA A 69 -3.84 7.46 -2.90
CA ALA A 69 -4.32 6.10 -3.05
C ALA A 69 -4.19 5.29 -1.74
N LEU A 70 -3.07 5.43 -1.02
CA LEU A 70 -2.86 4.81 0.29
C LEU A 70 -3.83 5.34 1.35
N LYS A 71 -4.10 6.65 1.35
CA LYS A 71 -5.13 7.22 2.23
C LYS A 71 -6.50 6.60 1.96
N ARG A 72 -6.89 6.44 0.69
CA ARG A 72 -8.16 5.76 0.31
C ARG A 72 -8.20 4.30 0.76
N ILE A 73 -7.09 3.57 0.67
CA ILE A 73 -6.98 2.20 1.18
C ILE A 73 -7.18 2.15 2.70
N SER A 74 -6.65 3.14 3.43
CA SER A 74 -6.84 3.27 4.87
C SER A 74 -8.28 3.63 5.25
N GLU A 75 -8.90 4.58 4.54
CA GLU A 75 -10.32 4.93 4.71
C GLU A 75 -11.28 3.77 4.36
N ALA A 76 -10.83 2.86 3.48
CA ALA A 76 -11.53 1.63 3.17
C ALA A 76 -11.37 0.55 4.26
N GLY A 77 -10.55 0.77 5.29
CA GLY A 77 -10.35 -0.18 6.38
C GLY A 77 -9.51 -1.40 5.98
N LEU A 78 -8.69 -1.30 4.93
CA LEU A 78 -7.89 -2.42 4.43
C LEU A 78 -6.48 -2.43 5.03
N TYR A 79 -5.79 -1.29 5.01
CA TYR A 79 -4.43 -1.14 5.53
C TYR A 79 -4.27 0.21 6.21
N ASN A 80 -3.59 0.24 7.35
CA ASN A 80 -3.11 1.47 7.97
C ASN A 80 -1.88 1.97 7.22
N TYR A 81 -1.90 3.25 6.84
CA TYR A 81 -0.80 3.96 6.20
C TYR A 81 -0.23 5.02 7.14
N GLN A 82 1.06 4.91 7.46
CA GLN A 82 1.75 5.88 8.30
C GLN A 82 3.21 6.09 7.89
N PHE A 83 3.71 7.30 8.15
CA PHE A 83 5.14 7.59 8.06
C PHE A 83 5.83 7.21 9.37
N ASP A 84 6.80 6.31 9.30
CA ASP A 84 7.43 5.72 10.47
C ASP A 84 8.94 5.56 10.29
N MET A 85 9.66 5.38 11.40
CA MET A 85 11.07 5.03 11.37
C MET A 85 11.25 3.54 11.02
N PRO A 86 12.31 3.19 10.27
CA PRO A 86 12.61 1.80 10.02
C PRO A 86 12.98 1.09 11.34
N ALA A 87 12.43 -0.12 11.53
CA ALA A 87 12.82 -0.98 12.64
C ALA A 87 14.26 -1.49 12.50
N ASN A 88 14.75 -1.60 11.26
CA ASN A 88 16.13 -1.95 10.94
C ASN A 88 16.79 -0.77 10.20
N LYS A 89 17.51 0.06 10.96
CA LYS A 89 18.21 1.26 10.46
C LYS A 89 19.34 0.92 9.50
N GLU A 90 20.04 -0.21 9.70
CA GLU A 90 21.15 -0.61 8.82
C GLU A 90 20.67 -0.85 7.38
N LYS A 91 19.48 -1.43 7.21
CA LYS A 91 18.92 -1.74 5.89
C LYS A 91 18.23 -0.55 5.20
N HIS A 92 17.74 0.42 5.99
CA HIS A 92 16.82 1.44 5.50
C HIS A 92 17.25 2.89 5.79
N GLY A 93 18.38 3.08 6.49
CA GLY A 93 18.90 4.38 6.91
C GLY A 93 18.10 5.03 8.03
N ASP A 94 18.46 6.26 8.38
CA ASP A 94 17.79 7.06 9.42
C ASP A 94 16.63 7.93 8.89
N ARG A 95 16.08 7.61 7.72
CA ARG A 95 14.99 8.38 7.11
C ARG A 95 13.63 7.75 7.40
N ARG A 96 12.64 8.59 7.68
CA ARG A 96 11.23 8.16 7.79
C ARG A 96 10.80 7.56 6.47
N GLY A 97 10.31 6.33 6.53
CA GLY A 97 9.72 5.62 5.40
C GLY A 97 8.22 5.45 5.60
N ILE A 98 7.66 4.47 4.92
CA ILE A 98 6.25 4.15 4.96
C ILE A 98 6.06 2.80 5.61
N ARG A 99 5.20 2.75 6.60
CA ARG A 99 4.69 1.49 7.14
C ARG A 99 3.25 1.29 6.67
N LEU A 100 3.00 0.08 6.15
CA LEU A 100 1.70 -0.41 5.75
C LEU A 100 1.36 -1.61 6.60
N SER A 101 0.33 -1.51 7.43
CA SER A 101 -0.07 -2.59 8.34
C SER A 101 -1.47 -3.04 8.00
N LEU A 102 -1.68 -4.35 7.92
CA LEU A 102 -3.02 -4.91 7.67
C LEU A 102 -3.93 -4.49 8.83
N ILE A 103 -5.09 -3.92 8.52
CA ILE A 103 -6.13 -3.70 9.53
C ILE A 103 -6.78 -5.07 9.75
N LYS A 104 -6.74 -5.59 10.98
CA LYS A 104 -7.48 -6.81 11.31
C LYS A 104 -8.95 -6.53 11.03
N ILE A 105 -9.52 -7.27 10.08
CA ILE A 105 -10.96 -7.41 9.97
C ILE A 105 -11.30 -8.45 11.04
N GLU A 106 -11.96 -8.02 12.12
CA GLU A 106 -12.56 -8.93 13.10
C GLU A 106 -13.66 -9.77 12.46
#